data_AF-A0A9X0YQS9-F1
#
_entry.id   AF-A0A9X0YQS9-F1
#
_cell.length_a   1.000
_cell.length_b   1.000
_cell.length_c   1.000
_cell.angle_alpha   90.00
_cell.angle_beta   90.00
_cell.angle_gamma   90.00
#
_symmetry.space_group_name_H-M   'P 1'
#
loop_
_entity.id
_entity.type
_entity.pdbx_description
1 polymer ?
#
loop_
_entity_poly.entity_id
_entity_poly.type
_entity_poly.pdbx_seq_one_letter_code
_entity_poly.pdbx_strand_id
1 'polypeptide(L)'
;MINLMPKYAAAGILGTVAMTMFLIIAPVIGMPKMAPWELLSDILGVSLVLGWVLHFAIGILFGMGYGFIFAPKIHMHNICLKGTTYGILSLIIAQTSIFILNMLFQISLVHDIVLWQLIVMLVGHIVFGIVTAMLIEENNVLHAF
;
A
#
# COMPACT_ATOMS: atom_id res chain seq x y z
N MET A 1 27.62 -8.24 -5.86
CA MET A 1 26.18 -7.99 -6.10
C MET A 1 25.72 -6.87 -5.18
N ILE A 2 25.09 -5.82 -5.71
CA ILE A 2 24.47 -4.78 -4.88
C ILE A 2 23.19 -5.37 -4.29
N ASN A 3 23.03 -5.32 -2.96
CA ASN A 3 21.81 -5.79 -2.30
C ASN A 3 20.73 -4.70 -2.40
N LEU A 4 19.71 -4.92 -3.24
CA LEU A 4 18.61 -3.99 -3.46
C LEU A 4 17.46 -4.15 -2.46
N MET A 5 17.47 -5.19 -1.62
CA MET A 5 16.41 -5.45 -0.65
C MET A 5 16.18 -4.29 0.33
N PRO A 6 17.22 -3.67 0.93
CA PRO A 6 17.01 -2.56 1.87
C PRO A 6 16.34 -1.35 1.20
N LYS A 7 16.68 -1.07 -0.07
CA LYS A 7 16.08 0.01 -0.86
C LYS A 7 14.58 -0.23 -1.06
N TYR A 8 14.19 -1.44 -1.46
CA TYR A 8 12.78 -1.76 -1.71
C TYR A 8 11.96 -1.84 -0.43
N ALA A 9 12.54 -2.36 0.65
CA ALA A 9 11.92 -2.35 1.96
C ALA A 9 11.69 -0.91 2.47
N ALA A 10 12.72 -0.05 2.37
CA ALA A 10 12.60 1.35 2.75
C ALA A 10 11.55 2.10 1.92
N ALA A 11 11.50 1.86 0.61
CA ALA A 11 10.47 2.43 -0.26
C ALA A 11 9.06 2.01 0.16
N GLY A 12 8.86 0.73 0.51
CA GLY A 12 7.60 0.22 1.05
C GLY A 12 7.21 0.90 2.36
N ILE A 13 8.14 1.03 3.31
CA ILE A 13 7.90 1.71 4.60
C ILE A 13 7.50 3.18 4.35
N LEU A 14 8.27 3.92 3.56
CA LEU A 14 8.03 5.34 3.31
C LEU A 14 6.72 5.57 2.52
N GLY A 15 6.41 4.70 1.57
CA GLY A 15 5.10 4.69 0.90
C GLY A 15 3.96 4.48 1.89
N THR A 16 4.12 3.52 2.82
CA THR A 16 3.11 3.26 3.86
C THR A 16 2.96 4.43 4.82
N VAL A 17 4.05 5.10 5.20
CA VAL A 17 3.98 6.35 6.00
C VAL A 17 3.18 7.40 5.25
N ALA A 18 3.48 7.66 3.99
CA ALA A 18 2.79 8.68 3.19
C ALA A 18 1.28 8.39 3.06
N MET A 19 0.92 7.15 2.76
CA MET A 19 -0.47 6.70 2.74
C MET A 19 -1.15 6.86 4.10
N THR A 20 -0.47 6.48 5.19
CA THR A 20 -1.01 6.57 6.55
C THR A 20 -1.30 8.03 6.93
N MET A 21 -0.39 8.94 6.59
CA MET A 21 -0.61 10.38 6.80
C MET A 21 -1.84 10.87 6.05
N PHE A 22 -2.03 10.45 4.79
CA PHE A 22 -3.24 10.77 4.03
C PHE A 22 -4.49 10.22 4.73
N LEU A 23 -4.48 8.96 5.17
CA LEU A 23 -5.63 8.32 5.83
C LEU A 23 -5.99 8.96 7.17
N ILE A 24 -5.02 9.50 7.91
CA ILE A 24 -5.25 10.25 9.15
C ILE A 24 -5.89 11.62 8.86
N ILE A 25 -5.51 12.27 7.76
CA ILE A 25 -6.02 13.59 7.37
C ILE A 25 -7.40 13.49 6.71
N ALA A 26 -7.68 12.42 5.97
CA ALA A 26 -8.92 12.27 5.19
C ALA A 26 -10.21 12.54 6.01
N PRO A 27 -10.35 12.08 7.26
CA PRO A 27 -11.52 12.39 8.09
C PRO A 27 -11.70 13.87 8.41
N VAL A 28 -10.60 14.62 8.54
CA VAL A 28 -10.64 16.06 8.84
C VAL A 28 -11.29 16.85 7.71
N ILE A 29 -11.21 16.35 6.48
CA ILE A 29 -11.82 16.96 5.29
C ILE A 29 -13.18 16.32 4.92
N GLY A 30 -13.80 15.58 5.84
CA GLY A 30 -15.15 15.03 5.68
C GLY A 30 -15.22 13.64 5.02
N MET A 31 -14.08 12.99 4.79
CA MET A 31 -14.06 11.61 4.26
C MET A 31 -14.23 10.57 5.39
N PRO A 32 -14.66 9.33 5.12
CA PRO A 32 -14.79 8.31 6.15
C PRO A 32 -13.44 7.93 6.78
N LYS A 33 -13.43 7.66 8.08
CA LYS A 33 -12.26 7.09 8.78
C LYS A 33 -11.99 5.68 8.26
N MET A 34 -10.77 5.45 7.82
CA MET A 34 -10.27 4.10 7.54
C MET A 34 -8.83 3.98 8.01
N ALA A 35 -8.62 2.99 8.88
CA ALA A 35 -7.34 2.69 9.49
C ALA A 35 -7.01 1.21 9.20
N PRO A 36 -6.16 0.91 8.21
CA PRO A 36 -5.80 -0.46 7.86
C PRO A 36 -5.22 -1.26 9.03
N TRP A 37 -4.50 -0.61 9.95
CA TRP A 37 -3.97 -1.23 11.16
C TRP A 37 -5.06 -1.62 12.17
N GLU A 38 -6.13 -0.82 12.29
CA GLU A 38 -7.30 -1.18 13.11
C GLU A 38 -8.02 -2.37 12.46
N LEU A 39 -8.27 -2.32 11.15
CA LEU A 39 -8.91 -3.40 10.40
C LEU A 39 -8.17 -4.73 10.54
N LEU A 40 -6.85 -4.73 10.40
CA LEU A 40 -6.02 -5.95 10.56
C LEU A 40 -6.04 -6.47 11.99
N SER A 41 -6.06 -5.57 12.99
CA SER A 41 -6.17 -5.94 14.40
C SER A 41 -7.50 -6.66 14.66
N ASP A 42 -8.60 -6.10 14.15
CA ASP A 42 -9.95 -6.60 14.36
C ASP A 42 -10.18 -7.94 13.64
N ILE A 43 -9.75 -8.05 12.38
CA ILE A 43 -9.85 -9.30 11.61
C ILE A 43 -9.09 -10.43 12.30
N LEU A 44 -7.87 -10.18 12.78
CA LEU A 44 -7.04 -11.26 13.33
C LEU A 44 -7.25 -11.49 14.83
N GLY A 45 -8.08 -10.66 15.50
CA GLY A 45 -8.29 -10.73 16.94
C GLY A 45 -7.01 -10.48 17.75
N VAL A 46 -6.11 -9.65 17.21
CA VAL A 46 -4.81 -9.32 17.82
C VAL A 46 -4.80 -7.92 18.42
N SER A 47 -3.71 -7.55 19.10
CA SER A 47 -3.57 -6.21 19.66
C SER A 47 -3.36 -5.14 18.58
N LEU A 48 -3.77 -3.90 18.87
CA LEU A 48 -3.59 -2.75 17.97
C LEU A 48 -2.13 -2.55 17.53
N VAL A 49 -1.18 -2.82 18.43
CA VAL A 49 0.27 -2.76 18.14
C VAL A 49 0.63 -3.75 17.03
N LEU A 50 0.10 -4.98 17.09
CA LEU A 50 0.32 -5.96 16.04
C LEU A 50 -0.37 -5.57 14.73
N GLY A 51 -1.54 -4.94 14.77
CA GLY A 51 -2.18 -4.35 13.59
C GLY A 51 -1.27 -3.35 12.86
N TRP A 52 -0.59 -2.47 13.60
CA TRP A 52 0.41 -1.56 13.03
C TRP A 52 1.62 -2.28 12.44
N VAL A 53 2.17 -3.26 13.16
CA VAL A 53 3.29 -4.07 12.67
C VAL A 53 2.93 -4.75 11.35
N LEU A 54 1.73 -5.33 11.26
CA LEU A 54 1.24 -5.99 10.05
C LEU A 54 1.04 -5.00 8.90
N HIS A 55 0.48 -3.82 9.16
CA HIS A 55 0.31 -2.77 8.14
C HIS A 55 1.65 -2.38 7.49
N PHE A 56 2.68 -2.13 8.31
CA PHE A 56 4.02 -1.83 7.80
C PHE A 56 4.71 -3.04 7.15
N ALA A 57 4.52 -4.26 7.67
CA ALA A 57 5.05 -5.46 7.07
C ALA A 57 4.47 -5.70 5.66
N ILE A 58 3.16 -5.53 5.48
CA ILE A 58 2.50 -5.60 4.16
C ILE A 58 3.05 -4.50 3.24
N GLY A 59 3.25 -3.29 3.76
CA GLY A 59 3.91 -2.20 3.04
C GLY A 59 5.29 -2.58 2.50
N ILE A 60 6.13 -3.21 3.32
CA ILE A 60 7.43 -3.73 2.91
C ILE A 60 7.29 -4.78 1.80
N LEU A 61 6.34 -5.72 1.94
CA LEU A 61 6.09 -6.75 0.93
C LEU A 61 5.65 -6.14 -0.41
N PHE A 62 4.80 -5.11 -0.39
CA PHE A 62 4.45 -4.37 -1.60
C PHE A 62 5.65 -3.58 -2.16
N GLY A 63 6.46 -2.91 -1.33
CA GLY A 63 7.69 -2.27 -1.81
C GLY A 63 8.64 -3.25 -2.52
N MET A 64 8.83 -4.45 -1.96
CA MET A 64 9.58 -5.54 -2.58
C MET A 64 8.90 -6.05 -3.86
N GLY A 65 7.58 -6.23 -3.86
CA GLY A 65 6.80 -6.63 -5.03
C GLY A 65 6.91 -5.62 -6.17
N TYR A 66 6.95 -4.32 -5.87
CA TYR A 66 7.25 -3.30 -6.86
C TYR A 66 8.63 -3.54 -7.48
N GLY A 67 9.67 -3.53 -6.65
CA GLY A 67 11.05 -3.54 -7.12
C GLY A 67 11.48 -4.83 -7.83
N PHE A 68 11.03 -6.00 -7.35
CA PHE A 68 11.44 -7.29 -7.92
C PHE A 68 10.52 -7.81 -9.02
N ILE A 69 9.22 -7.49 -8.98
CA ILE A 69 8.24 -8.11 -9.89
C ILE A 69 7.67 -7.08 -10.86
N PHE A 70 7.19 -5.95 -10.37
CA PHE A 70 6.44 -5.00 -11.20
C PHE A 70 7.37 -4.12 -12.05
N ALA A 71 8.36 -3.48 -11.43
CA ALA A 71 9.23 -2.51 -12.08
C ALA A 71 10.03 -3.08 -13.27
N PRO A 72 10.56 -4.32 -13.22
CA PRO A 72 11.28 -4.91 -14.35
C PRO A 72 10.37 -5.35 -15.51
N LYS A 73 9.07 -5.55 -15.27
CA LYS A 73 8.12 -6.06 -16.29
C LYS A 73 7.34 -4.95 -16.97
N ILE A 74 7.14 -3.83 -16.28
CA ILE A 74 6.30 -2.73 -16.74
C ILE A 74 7.17 -1.53 -17.10
N HIS A 75 7.27 -1.24 -18.39
CA HIS A 75 8.01 -0.10 -18.90
C HIS A 75 7.07 1.08 -19.11
N MET A 76 7.22 2.12 -18.28
CA MET A 76 6.49 3.37 -18.38
C MET A 76 7.45 4.52 -18.11
N HIS A 77 7.42 5.53 -18.98
CA HIS A 77 8.33 6.68 -18.87
C HIS A 77 7.95 7.63 -17.72
N ASN A 78 6.65 7.83 -17.49
CA ASN A 78 6.17 8.68 -16.40
C ASN A 78 6.13 7.91 -15.08
N ILE A 79 7.00 8.28 -14.14
CA ILE A 79 7.14 7.64 -12.82
C ILE A 79 5.83 7.74 -12.00
N CYS A 80 5.17 8.90 -12.01
CA CYS A 80 3.91 9.09 -11.30
C CYS A 80 2.80 8.21 -11.87
N LEU A 81 2.73 8.06 -13.20
CA LEU A 81 1.78 7.15 -13.84
C LEU A 81 2.08 5.69 -13.49
N LYS A 82 3.36 5.28 -13.56
CA LYS A 82 3.81 3.94 -13.18
C LYS A 82 3.45 3.62 -11.73
N GLY A 83 3.69 4.57 -10.83
CA GLY A 83 3.33 4.47 -9.42
C GLY A 83 1.82 4.43 -9.20
N THR A 84 1.04 5.21 -9.94
CA THR A 84 -0.44 5.17 -9.90
C THR A 84 -0.96 3.79 -10.32
N THR A 85 -0.45 3.24 -11.42
CA THR A 85 -0.81 1.89 -11.88
C THR A 85 -0.48 0.84 -10.82
N TYR A 86 0.70 0.94 -10.20
CA TYR A 86 1.06 0.03 -9.12
C TYR A 86 0.18 0.21 -7.88
N GLY A 87 -0.15 1.44 -7.52
CA GLY A 87 -1.06 1.75 -6.42
C GLY A 87 -2.42 1.07 -6.60
N ILE A 88 -3.02 1.20 -7.78
CA ILE A 88 -4.27 0.52 -8.13
C ILE A 88 -4.12 -1.01 -8.03
N LEU A 89 -3.02 -1.57 -8.54
CA LEU A 89 -2.75 -3.00 -8.43
C LEU A 89 -2.64 -3.45 -6.96
N SER A 90 -1.92 -2.69 -6.13
CA SER A 90 -1.77 -3.00 -4.71
C SER A 90 -3.09 -2.92 -3.95
N LEU A 91 -3.97 -1.97 -4.30
CA LEU A 91 -5.32 -1.90 -3.76
C LEU A 91 -6.12 -3.16 -4.09
N ILE A 92 -6.10 -3.60 -5.36
CA ILE A 92 -6.82 -4.81 -5.79
C ILE A 92 -6.32 -6.01 -4.98
N ILE A 93 -5.00 -6.17 -4.87
CA ILE A 93 -4.40 -7.26 -4.08
C ILE A 93 -4.82 -7.17 -2.61
N ALA A 94 -4.80 -5.97 -2.02
CA ALA A 94 -5.20 -5.77 -0.62
C ALA A 94 -6.68 -6.13 -0.40
N GLN A 95 -7.59 -5.64 -1.25
CA GLN A 95 -9.02 -5.93 -1.15
C GLN A 95 -9.31 -7.41 -1.33
N THR A 96 -8.71 -8.06 -2.34
CA THR A 96 -8.83 -9.51 -2.54
C THR A 96 -8.29 -10.28 -1.32
N SER A 97 -7.18 -9.82 -0.72
CA SER A 97 -6.60 -10.47 0.46
C SER A 97 -7.52 -10.37 1.67
N ILE A 98 -8.10 -9.20 1.95
CA ILE A 98 -9.08 -9.00 3.02
C ILE A 98 -10.33 -9.84 2.79
N PHE A 99 -10.82 -9.90 1.55
CA PHE A 99 -11.96 -10.75 1.19
C PHE A 99 -11.69 -12.24 1.49
N ILE A 100 -10.52 -12.75 1.10
CA ILE A 100 -10.12 -14.13 1.39
C ILE A 100 -9.99 -14.37 2.90
N LEU A 101 -9.39 -13.44 3.66
CA LEU A 101 -9.29 -13.54 5.11
C LEU A 101 -10.67 -13.60 5.78
N ASN A 102 -11.60 -12.74 5.38
CA ASN A 102 -12.97 -12.75 5.90
C ASN A 102 -13.66 -14.10 5.65
N MET A 103 -13.48 -14.69 4.46
CA MET A 103 -14.02 -16.03 4.16
C MET A 103 -13.39 -17.13 5.02
N LEU A 104 -12.06 -17.12 5.18
CA LEU A 104 -11.34 -18.16 5.92
C LEU A 104 -11.65 -18.13 7.42
N PHE A 105 -11.76 -16.95 8.01
CA PHE A 105 -12.02 -16.79 9.43
C PHE A 105 -13.51 -16.63 9.77
N GLN A 106 -14.41 -16.72 8.77
CA GLN A 106 -15.86 -16.52 8.91
C GLN A 106 -16.22 -15.20 9.62
N ILE A 107 -15.43 -14.17 9.38
CA ILE A 107 -15.62 -12.88 10.02
C ILE A 107 -16.59 -12.08 9.17
N SER A 108 -17.77 -11.78 9.72
CA SER A 108 -18.81 -10.95 9.09
C SER A 108 -18.43 -9.45 9.07
N LEU A 109 -17.19 -9.14 8.68
CA LEU A 109 -16.71 -7.77 8.48
C LEU A 109 -17.02 -7.26 7.06
N VAL A 110 -17.86 -7.95 6.29
CA VAL A 110 -18.44 -7.42 5.05
C VAL A 110 -19.35 -6.25 5.43
N HIS A 111 -18.75 -5.10 5.67
CA HIS A 111 -19.43 -3.83 5.66
C HIS A 111 -19.75 -3.53 4.20
N ASP A 112 -20.95 -3.00 3.96
CA ASP A 112 -21.28 -2.37 2.69
C ASP A 112 -20.24 -1.26 2.43
N ILE A 113 -19.29 -1.52 1.53
CA ILE A 113 -18.28 -0.52 1.19
C ILE A 113 -19.01 0.61 0.48
N VAL A 114 -19.16 1.74 1.18
CA VAL A 114 -19.77 2.93 0.60
C VAL A 114 -18.77 3.58 -0.36
N LEU A 115 -19.24 4.20 -1.45
CA LEU A 115 -18.40 4.83 -2.48
C LEU A 115 -17.25 5.68 -1.91
N TRP A 116 -17.51 6.43 -0.84
CA TRP A 116 -16.49 7.25 -0.19
C TRP A 116 -15.34 6.46 0.43
N GLN A 117 -15.59 5.26 0.96
CA GLN A 117 -14.54 4.36 1.43
C GLN A 117 -13.70 3.86 0.27
N LEU A 118 -14.29 3.50 -0.87
CA LEU A 118 -13.52 3.12 -2.07
C LEU A 118 -12.58 4.25 -2.51
N ILE A 119 -13.07 5.49 -2.55
CA ILE A 119 -12.26 6.65 -2.95
C ILE A 119 -11.07 6.85 -2.02
N VAL A 120 -11.28 6.81 -0.70
CA VAL A 120 -10.19 7.00 0.26
C VAL A 120 -9.16 5.87 0.17
N MET A 121 -9.60 4.61 0.02
CA MET A 121 -8.67 3.48 -0.17
C MET A 121 -7.88 3.64 -1.47
N LEU A 122 -8.55 4.04 -2.56
CA LEU A 122 -7.92 4.27 -3.85
C LEU A 122 -6.86 5.36 -3.79
N VAL A 123 -7.20 6.53 -3.26
CA VAL A 123 -6.25 7.64 -3.15
C VAL A 123 -5.08 7.26 -2.24
N GLY A 124 -5.34 6.60 -1.11
CA GLY A 124 -4.29 6.11 -0.22
C GLY A 124 -3.30 5.19 -0.92
N HIS A 125 -3.77 4.23 -1.71
CA HIS A 125 -2.90 3.31 -2.44
C HIS A 125 -2.21 3.98 -3.65
N ILE A 126 -2.83 4.96 -4.29
CA ILE A 126 -2.17 5.79 -5.32
C ILE A 126 -1.00 6.55 -4.70
N VAL A 127 -1.20 7.18 -3.54
CA VAL A 127 -0.14 7.88 -2.79
C VAL A 127 1.00 6.90 -2.46
N PHE A 128 0.67 5.72 -1.91
CA PHE A 128 1.64 4.66 -1.66
C PHE A 128 2.45 4.29 -2.91
N GLY A 129 1.76 4.03 -4.02
CA GLY A 129 2.38 3.56 -5.26
C GLY A 129 3.28 4.61 -5.92
N ILE A 130 2.87 5.88 -5.92
CA ILE A 130 3.68 7.00 -6.43
C ILE A 130 4.96 7.14 -5.61
N VAL A 131 4.86 7.21 -4.28
CA VAL A 131 6.03 7.37 -3.40
C VAL A 131 6.98 6.19 -3.54
N THR A 132 6.45 4.96 -3.59
CA THR A 132 7.25 3.75 -3.80
C THR A 132 8.00 3.79 -5.14
N ALA A 133 7.31 4.17 -6.23
CA ALA A 133 7.89 4.27 -7.56
C ALA A 133 8.99 5.34 -7.63
N MET A 134 8.75 6.52 -7.06
CA MET A 134 9.74 7.60 -7.02
C MET A 134 11.03 7.15 -6.32
N LEU A 135 10.93 6.59 -5.11
CA LEU A 135 12.11 6.17 -4.34
C LEU A 135 12.92 5.05 -5.01
N ILE A 136 12.24 4.20 -5.78
CA ILE A 136 12.89 3.10 -6.50
C ILE A 136 13.52 3.56 -7.82
N GLU A 137 12.80 4.38 -8.60
CA GLU A 137 13.19 4.77 -9.96
C GLU A 137 14.10 6.00 -10.01
N GLU A 138 13.97 6.96 -9.09
CA GLU A 138 14.82 8.18 -9.04
C GLU A 138 16.31 7.82 -8.90
N ASN A 139 16.61 6.71 -8.22
CA ASN A 139 17.96 6.16 -8.08
C ASN A 139 18.44 5.33 -9.29
N ASN A 140 17.58 4.99 -10.25
CA ASN A 140 17.98 4.30 -11.49
C ASN A 140 18.36 5.29 -12.61
N VAL A 141 17.82 6.52 -12.56
CA VAL A 141 18.12 7.57 -13.56
C VAL A 141 19.56 8.08 -13.45
N LEU A 142 20.15 8.04 -12.26
CA LEU A 142 21.53 8.49 -12.01
C LEU A 142 22.62 7.55 -12.57
N HIS A 143 22.26 6.36 -13.04
CA HIS A 143 23.19 5.41 -13.67
C HIS A 143 23.02 5.30 -15.20
N ALA A 144 22.20 6.17 -15.79
CA ALA A 144 21.90 6.18 -17.23
C ALA A 144 22.70 7.23 -18.02
N PHE A 145 23.68 7.88 -17.41
CA PHE A 145 24.59 8.85 -18.04
C PHE A 145 26.04 8.51 -17.72
#